data_AF-A0A1G3PK71-F1
#
_entry.id   AF-A0A1G3PK71-F1
#
_cell.length_a   1.000
_cell.length_b   1.000
_cell.length_c   1.000
_cell.angle_alpha   90.00
_cell.angle_beta   90.00
_cell.angle_gamma   90.00
#
_symmetry.space_group_name_H-M   'P 1'
#
loop_
_entity.id
_entity.type
_entity.pdbx_description
1 polymer ?
#
loop_
_entity_poly.entity_id
_entity_poly.type
_entity_poly.pdbx_seq_one_letter_code
_entity_poly.pdbx_strand_id
1 'polypeptide(L)'
;MKKLLGVLMAFVLFGGVMSCGFGMTKLNDEVIAKYIAAYSIMKEKGIADSGEGMNDAALNDAAKAGGFKDYAEFVNVQIAVGAALAVVSTTEYVNQMDALASPEYDAWQAMLTNPDIPEADKENAKKEIEKAKAEWEKNKAAAEPAMGMMNMLVDKDSVEAVKKHYNELLAVMGNSDAVQ
;
A
#
# COMPACT_ATOMS: atom_id res chain seq x y z
N MET A 1 12.82 -7.35 8.83
CA MET A 1 13.21 -7.18 7.40
C MET A 1 12.28 -7.87 6.38
N LYS A 2 11.14 -8.47 6.76
CA LYS A 2 10.16 -9.01 5.78
C LYS A 2 9.17 -7.95 5.24
N LYS A 3 8.96 -6.84 5.95
CA LYS A 3 8.02 -5.76 5.54
C LYS A 3 8.55 -4.86 4.41
N LEU A 4 9.86 -4.79 4.21
CA LEU A 4 10.47 -3.99 3.12
C LEU A 4 10.27 -4.61 1.72
N LEU A 5 10.00 -5.92 1.65
CA LEU A 5 9.83 -6.63 0.37
C LEU A 5 8.50 -6.28 -0.31
N GLY A 6 7.47 -5.95 0.48
CA GLY A 6 6.13 -5.61 -0.05
C GLY A 6 6.09 -4.26 -0.76
N VAL A 7 6.86 -3.29 -0.29
CA VAL A 7 6.92 -1.93 -0.88
C VAL A 7 7.66 -1.94 -2.22
N LEU A 8 8.61 -2.85 -2.41
CA LEU A 8 9.40 -2.96 -3.64
C LEU A 8 8.61 -3.62 -4.79
N MET A 9 7.64 -4.50 -4.49
CA MET A 9 6.72 -5.02 -5.51
C MET A 9 5.74 -3.95 -6.04
N ALA A 10 5.41 -2.93 -5.25
CA ALA A 10 4.58 -1.82 -5.73
C ALA A 10 5.28 -1.00 -6.83
N PHE A 11 6.61 -0.82 -6.74
CA PHE A 11 7.39 -0.07 -7.72
C PHE A 11 7.51 -0.78 -9.09
N VAL A 12 7.51 -2.12 -9.11
CA VAL A 12 7.60 -2.90 -10.35
C VAL A 12 6.31 -2.84 -11.17
N LEU A 13 5.15 -2.64 -10.52
CA LEU A 13 3.88 -2.44 -11.20
C LEU A 13 3.75 -1.05 -11.85
N PHE A 14 4.51 -0.04 -11.42
CA PHE A 14 4.49 1.30 -12.02
C PHE A 14 5.23 1.38 -13.37
N GLY A 15 6.15 0.45 -13.66
CA GLY A 15 6.88 0.43 -14.93
C GLY A 15 6.00 0.12 -16.15
N GLY A 16 4.84 -0.50 -15.95
CA GLY A 16 3.92 -0.91 -17.03
C GLY A 16 2.84 0.11 -17.39
N VAL A 17 2.62 1.16 -16.59
CA VAL A 17 1.41 2.01 -16.68
C VAL A 17 1.59 3.25 -17.57
N MET A 18 2.81 3.56 -18.03
CA MET A 18 3.09 4.81 -18.75
C MET A 18 2.89 4.74 -20.28
N SER A 19 2.49 3.61 -20.86
CA SER A 19 2.45 3.46 -22.34
C SER A 19 1.08 3.66 -23.00
N CYS A 20 -0.04 3.73 -22.27
CA CYS A 20 -1.36 3.90 -22.88
C CYS A 20 -2.26 4.84 -22.06
N GLY A 21 -2.41 6.10 -22.52
CA GLY A 21 -3.55 6.98 -22.21
C GLY A 21 -3.84 7.24 -20.73
N PHE A 22 -3.21 8.28 -20.16
CA PHE A 22 -3.45 8.80 -18.80
C PHE A 22 -4.86 9.36 -18.61
N GLY A 23 -5.83 8.46 -18.47
CA GLY A 23 -7.13 8.70 -17.88
C GLY A 23 -7.42 7.56 -16.92
N MET A 24 -6.76 7.54 -15.76
CA MET A 24 -7.12 6.59 -14.71
C MET A 24 -8.60 6.78 -14.38
N THR A 25 -9.35 5.67 -14.29
CA THR A 25 -10.75 5.70 -13.91
C THR A 25 -10.89 6.43 -12.58
N LYS A 26 -11.73 7.47 -12.53
CA LYS A 26 -12.03 8.17 -11.29
C LYS A 26 -12.71 7.21 -10.31
N LEU A 27 -12.15 7.11 -9.10
CA LEU A 27 -12.71 6.27 -8.05
C LEU A 27 -13.73 7.03 -7.22
N ASN A 28 -14.76 6.33 -6.80
CA ASN A 28 -15.74 6.77 -5.82
C ASN A 28 -16.20 5.54 -5.01
N ASP A 29 -17.06 5.76 -4.03
CA ASP A 29 -17.58 4.70 -3.15
C ASP A 29 -18.22 3.54 -3.94
N GLU A 30 -18.96 3.82 -5.01
CA GLU A 30 -19.64 2.79 -5.81
C GLU A 30 -18.63 1.93 -6.58
N VAL A 31 -17.66 2.56 -7.23
CA VAL A 31 -16.60 1.87 -8.00
C VAL A 31 -15.74 1.00 -7.07
N ILE A 32 -15.42 1.50 -5.88
CA ILE A 32 -14.64 0.75 -4.88
C ILE A 32 -15.46 -0.44 -4.35
N ALA A 33 -16.75 -0.26 -4.07
CA ALA A 33 -17.61 -1.36 -3.64
C ALA A 33 -17.71 -2.47 -4.70
N LYS A 34 -17.86 -2.11 -5.98
CA LYS A 34 -17.81 -3.06 -7.11
C LYS A 34 -16.48 -3.80 -7.16
N TYR A 35 -15.36 -3.07 -7.00
CA TYR A 35 -14.02 -3.64 -6.99
C TYR A 35 -13.85 -4.66 -5.86
N ILE A 36 -14.22 -4.30 -4.62
CA ILE A 36 -14.20 -5.18 -3.45
C ILE A 36 -15.02 -6.44 -3.71
N ALA A 37 -16.26 -6.30 -4.20
CA ALA A 37 -17.14 -7.42 -4.50
C ALA A 37 -16.53 -8.37 -5.56
N ALA A 38 -16.02 -7.81 -6.67
CA ALA A 38 -15.36 -8.61 -7.71
C ALA A 38 -14.14 -9.36 -7.15
N TYR A 39 -13.30 -8.70 -6.37
CA TYR A 39 -12.10 -9.31 -5.80
C TYR A 39 -12.43 -10.40 -4.78
N SER A 40 -13.45 -10.20 -3.94
CA SER A 40 -13.95 -11.24 -3.03
C SER A 40 -14.42 -12.47 -3.78
N ILE A 41 -15.19 -12.31 -4.87
CA ILE A 41 -15.64 -13.43 -5.71
C ILE A 41 -14.45 -14.16 -6.35
N MET A 42 -13.45 -13.41 -6.84
CA MET A 42 -12.22 -14.01 -7.39
C MET A 42 -11.47 -14.83 -6.34
N LYS A 43 -11.39 -14.34 -5.10
CA LYS A 43 -10.76 -15.03 -3.98
C LYS A 43 -11.53 -16.28 -3.55
N GLU A 44 -12.85 -16.20 -3.41
CA GLU A 44 -13.70 -17.35 -3.10
C GLU A 44 -13.58 -18.47 -4.13
N LYS A 45 -13.39 -18.10 -5.40
CA LYS A 45 -13.18 -19.05 -6.50
C LYS A 45 -11.73 -19.54 -6.62
N GLY A 46 -10.81 -19.08 -5.78
CA GLY A 46 -9.38 -19.43 -5.83
C GLY A 46 -8.65 -18.88 -7.06
N ILE A 47 -9.23 -17.90 -7.75
CA ILE A 47 -8.69 -17.31 -8.99
C ILE A 47 -7.62 -16.27 -8.66
N ALA A 48 -7.77 -15.54 -7.55
CA ALA A 48 -6.83 -14.49 -7.14
C ALA A 48 -5.46 -15.04 -6.67
N ASP A 49 -5.43 -16.30 -6.22
CA ASP A 49 -4.25 -16.92 -5.59
C ASP A 49 -3.45 -17.85 -6.54
N SER A 50 -4.01 -18.20 -7.70
CA SER A 50 -3.38 -19.12 -8.65
C SER A 50 -2.54 -18.38 -9.70
N GLY A 51 -1.22 -18.31 -9.49
CA GLY A 51 -0.27 -17.66 -10.41
C GLY A 51 -0.08 -18.36 -11.77
N GLU A 52 -0.73 -19.49 -12.03
CA GLU A 52 -0.67 -20.22 -13.31
C GLU A 52 -2.05 -20.69 -13.76
N GLY A 53 -2.40 -20.44 -15.03
CA GLY A 53 -3.58 -21.03 -15.68
C GLY A 53 -4.93 -20.37 -15.39
N MET A 54 -4.96 -19.08 -15.04
CA MET A 54 -6.23 -18.37 -14.83
C MET A 54 -7.11 -18.46 -16.09
N ASN A 55 -8.31 -19.00 -15.91
CA ASN A 55 -9.32 -19.06 -16.96
C ASN A 55 -9.89 -17.65 -17.18
N ASP A 56 -9.56 -17.04 -18.32
CA ASP A 56 -10.05 -15.70 -18.70
C ASP A 56 -11.58 -15.57 -18.60
N ALA A 57 -12.33 -16.65 -18.88
CA ALA A 57 -13.78 -16.65 -18.72
C ALA A 57 -14.19 -16.53 -17.25
N ALA A 58 -13.48 -17.22 -16.35
CA ALA A 58 -13.75 -17.16 -14.92
C ALA A 58 -13.43 -15.77 -14.33
N LEU A 59 -12.35 -15.13 -14.79
CA LEU A 59 -12.00 -13.74 -14.44
C LEU A 59 -13.08 -12.76 -14.91
N ASN A 60 -13.51 -12.89 -16.17
CA ASN A 60 -14.55 -12.06 -16.74
C ASN A 60 -15.92 -12.25 -16.06
N ASP A 61 -16.28 -13.48 -15.71
CA ASP A 61 -17.52 -13.79 -15.00
C ASP A 61 -17.49 -13.24 -13.57
N ALA A 62 -16.35 -13.31 -12.88
CA ALA A 62 -16.18 -12.73 -11.55
C ALA A 62 -16.26 -11.19 -11.60
N ALA A 63 -15.60 -10.55 -12.57
CA ALA A 63 -15.68 -9.11 -12.79
C ALA A 63 -17.14 -8.67 -13.04
N LYS A 64 -17.86 -9.38 -13.91
CA LYS A 64 -19.29 -9.12 -14.17
C LYS A 64 -20.17 -9.32 -12.95
N ALA A 65 -19.93 -10.37 -12.17
CA ALA A 65 -20.68 -10.62 -10.94
C ALA A 65 -20.46 -9.52 -9.89
N GLY A 66 -19.28 -8.88 -9.87
CA GLY A 66 -19.01 -7.68 -9.06
C GLY A 66 -19.59 -6.38 -9.62
N GLY A 67 -20.23 -6.41 -10.80
CA GLY A 67 -20.91 -5.25 -11.39
C GLY A 67 -20.10 -4.48 -12.43
N PHE A 68 -18.99 -5.04 -12.93
CA PHE A 68 -18.27 -4.50 -14.08
C PHE A 68 -18.85 -5.02 -15.40
N LYS A 69 -18.62 -4.30 -16.50
CA LYS A 69 -18.99 -4.72 -17.85
C LYS A 69 -18.20 -5.96 -18.28
N ASP A 70 -16.90 -5.96 -18.01
CA ASP A 70 -15.96 -7.01 -18.41
C ASP A 70 -14.69 -6.96 -17.54
N TYR A 71 -13.81 -7.94 -17.74
CA TYR A 71 -12.53 -8.00 -17.03
C TYR A 71 -11.61 -6.80 -17.33
N ALA A 72 -11.69 -6.21 -18.52
CA ALA A 72 -10.83 -5.06 -18.87
C ALA A 72 -11.23 -3.81 -18.08
N GLU A 73 -12.52 -3.57 -17.88
CA GLU A 73 -13.00 -2.50 -16.99
C GLU A 73 -12.55 -2.73 -15.55
N PHE A 74 -12.65 -3.96 -15.06
CA PHE A 74 -12.14 -4.31 -13.73
C PHE A 74 -10.64 -4.04 -13.58
N VAL A 75 -9.81 -4.44 -14.55
CA VAL A 75 -8.34 -4.20 -14.51
C VAL A 75 -8.03 -2.71 -14.53
N ASN A 76 -8.74 -1.90 -15.32
CA ASN A 76 -8.55 -0.44 -15.31
C ASN A 76 -8.86 0.16 -13.92
N VAL A 77 -9.91 -0.31 -13.26
CA VAL A 77 -10.23 0.09 -11.89
C VAL A 77 -9.19 -0.44 -10.89
N GLN A 78 -8.70 -1.67 -11.05
CA GLN A 78 -7.64 -2.24 -10.22
C GLN A 78 -6.37 -1.38 -10.27
N ILE A 79 -5.98 -0.90 -11.45
CA ILE A 79 -4.82 -0.02 -11.61
C ILE A 79 -5.04 1.29 -10.86
N ALA A 80 -6.22 1.92 -11.00
CA ALA A 80 -6.55 3.14 -10.30
C ALA A 80 -6.58 2.95 -8.78
N VAL A 81 -7.18 1.87 -8.29
CA VAL A 81 -7.21 1.49 -6.86
C VAL A 81 -5.78 1.29 -6.36
N GLY A 82 -4.94 0.56 -7.10
CA GLY A 82 -3.54 0.31 -6.73
C GLY A 82 -2.72 1.60 -6.64
N ALA A 83 -2.87 2.52 -7.59
CA ALA A 83 -2.17 3.80 -7.58
C ALA A 83 -2.60 4.68 -6.40
N ALA A 84 -3.91 4.80 -6.14
CA ALA A 84 -4.42 5.54 -5.00
C ALA A 84 -4.05 4.90 -3.66
N LEU A 85 -4.07 3.56 -3.57
CA LEU A 85 -3.66 2.83 -2.37
C LEU A 85 -2.16 2.99 -2.07
N ALA A 86 -1.32 3.04 -3.11
CA ALA A 86 0.10 3.34 -2.96
C ALA A 86 0.30 4.74 -2.36
N VAL A 87 -0.42 5.75 -2.86
CA VAL A 87 -0.40 7.11 -2.29
C VAL A 87 -0.83 7.12 -0.82
N VAL A 88 -1.95 6.47 -0.47
CA VAL A 88 -2.42 6.39 0.92
C VAL A 88 -1.39 5.70 1.81
N SER A 89 -0.91 4.52 1.43
CA SER A 89 0.01 3.71 2.24
C SER A 89 1.36 4.41 2.43
N THR A 90 1.88 5.05 1.38
CA THR A 90 3.11 5.82 1.48
C THR A 90 2.95 7.05 2.37
N THR A 91 1.82 7.75 2.28
CA THR A 91 1.53 8.91 3.15
C THR A 91 1.45 8.48 4.62
N GLU A 92 0.77 7.37 4.91
CA GLU A 92 0.71 6.82 6.28
C GLU A 92 2.08 6.41 6.80
N TYR A 93 2.89 5.73 5.98
CA TYR A 93 4.24 5.34 6.36
C TYR A 93 5.13 6.56 6.65
N VAL A 94 5.09 7.59 5.81
CA VAL A 94 5.83 8.85 6.03
C VAL A 94 5.40 9.50 7.34
N ASN A 95 4.09 9.58 7.59
CA ASN A 95 3.58 10.17 8.84
C ASN A 95 4.01 9.38 10.08
N GLN A 96 4.00 8.04 10.01
CA GLN A 96 4.48 7.18 11.12
C GLN A 96 5.97 7.40 11.39
N MET A 97 6.79 7.42 10.35
CA MET A 97 8.23 7.62 10.48
C MET A 97 8.59 9.04 10.97
N ASP A 98 7.90 10.07 10.48
CA ASP A 98 8.08 11.46 10.94
C ASP A 98 7.67 11.65 12.40
N ALA A 99 6.64 10.94 12.84
CA ALA A 99 6.23 10.92 14.25
C ALA A 99 7.15 10.07 15.14
N LEU A 100 8.15 9.38 14.57
CA LEU A 100 8.93 8.32 15.23
C LEU A 100 8.01 7.29 15.89
N ALA A 101 6.84 7.06 15.31
CA ALA A 101 5.79 6.20 15.83
C ALA A 101 5.89 4.85 15.13
N SER A 102 6.78 3.99 15.64
CA SER A 102 6.89 2.60 15.22
C SER A 102 7.22 1.70 16.42
N PRO A 103 6.90 0.39 16.35
CA PRO A 103 7.26 -0.56 17.40
C PRO A 103 8.76 -0.58 17.72
N GLU A 104 9.62 -0.31 16.73
CA GLU A 104 11.07 -0.20 16.91
C GLU A 104 11.46 1.03 17.73
N TYR A 105 10.84 2.20 17.49
CA TYR A 105 11.07 3.41 18.29
C TYR A 105 10.58 3.26 19.73
N ASP A 106 9.43 2.62 19.94
CA ASP A 106 8.90 2.32 21.27
C ASP A 106 9.87 1.41 22.04
N ALA A 107 10.42 0.39 21.39
CA ALA A 107 11.42 -0.51 21.98
C ALA A 107 12.71 0.24 22.37
N TRP A 108 13.18 1.16 21.52
CA TRP A 108 14.33 1.99 21.86
C TRP A 108 14.03 2.93 23.04
N GLN A 109 12.86 3.59 23.08
CA GLN A 109 12.46 4.41 24.22
C GLN A 109 12.39 3.60 25.53
N ALA A 110 11.83 2.39 25.47
CA ALA A 110 11.79 1.49 26.62
C ALA A 110 13.20 1.14 27.11
N MET A 111 14.15 0.89 26.21
CA MET A 111 15.54 0.66 26.61
C MET A 111 16.18 1.89 27.27
N LEU A 112 15.97 3.08 26.70
CA LEU A 112 16.56 4.33 27.19
C LEU A 112 16.05 4.72 28.58
N THR A 113 14.83 4.33 28.92
CA THR A 113 14.18 4.67 30.20
C THR A 113 14.31 3.58 31.25
N ASN A 114 14.75 2.38 30.88
CA ASN A 114 14.92 1.26 31.82
C ASN A 114 16.16 1.49 32.71
N PRO A 115 16.02 1.59 34.04
CA PRO A 115 17.15 1.79 34.96
C PRO A 115 18.09 0.59 35.05
N ASP A 116 17.62 -0.61 34.71
CA ASP A 116 18.38 -1.86 34.81
C ASP A 116 19.30 -2.10 33.60
N ILE A 117 19.15 -1.31 32.53
CA ILE A 117 20.00 -1.42 31.34
C ILE A 117 21.30 -0.62 31.55
N PRO A 118 22.47 -1.21 31.26
CA PRO A 118 23.76 -0.51 31.34
C PRO A 118 23.79 0.77 30.49
N GLU A 119 24.42 1.82 30.98
CA GLU A 119 24.53 3.10 30.26
C GLU A 119 25.23 2.97 28.90
N ALA A 120 26.17 2.03 28.75
CA ALA A 120 26.81 1.73 27.47
C ALA A 120 25.81 1.23 26.42
N ASP A 121 24.84 0.40 26.82
CA ASP A 121 23.80 -0.11 25.93
C ASP A 121 22.79 0.98 25.56
N LYS A 122 22.48 1.88 26.51
CA LYS A 122 21.67 3.08 26.22
C LYS A 122 22.37 4.03 25.26
N GLU A 123 23.68 4.22 25.38
CA GLU A 123 24.45 5.04 24.45
C GLU A 123 24.45 4.44 23.03
N ASN A 124 24.59 3.11 22.93
CA ASN A 124 24.48 2.41 21.65
C ASN A 124 23.07 2.57 21.05
N ALA A 125 22.01 2.42 21.85
CA ALA A 125 20.64 2.64 21.39
C ALA A 125 20.42 4.08 20.88
N LYS A 126 20.97 5.10 21.55
CA LYS A 126 20.93 6.50 21.06
C LYS A 126 21.61 6.65 19.71
N LYS A 127 22.78 6.03 19.50
CA LYS A 127 23.50 6.07 18.22
C LYS A 127 22.70 5.41 17.09
N GLU A 128 22.08 4.27 17.36
CA GLU A 128 21.24 3.58 16.38
C GLU A 128 19.99 4.38 16.03
N ILE A 129 19.34 5.04 17.01
CA ILE A 129 18.23 5.97 16.76
C ILE A 129 18.67 7.10 15.83
N GLU A 130 19.79 7.76 16.13
CA GLU A 130 20.26 8.90 15.32
C GLU A 130 20.66 8.46 13.91
N LYS A 131 21.25 7.26 13.77
CA LYS A 131 21.53 6.66 12.46
C LYS A 131 20.24 6.36 11.70
N ALA A 132 19.24 5.78 12.34
CA ALA A 132 17.94 5.48 11.73
C ALA A 132 17.22 6.76 11.27
N LYS A 133 17.26 7.83 12.07
CA LYS A 133 16.74 9.15 11.67
C LYS A 133 17.49 9.72 10.47
N ALA A 134 18.81 9.67 10.47
CA ALA A 134 19.62 10.17 9.35
C ALA A 134 19.36 9.38 8.05
N GLU A 135 19.23 8.05 8.14
CA GLU A 135 18.85 7.20 7.01
C GLU A 135 17.42 7.50 6.54
N TRP A 136 16.47 7.71 7.46
CA TRP A 136 15.11 8.13 7.15
C TRP A 136 15.09 9.44 6.37
N GLU A 137 15.70 10.51 6.90
CA GLU A 137 15.72 11.83 6.26
C GLU A 137 16.34 11.77 4.85
N LYS A 138 17.43 11.01 4.70
CA LYS A 138 18.06 10.80 3.39
C LYS A 138 17.13 10.08 2.41
N ASN A 139 16.48 9.01 2.86
CA ASN A 139 15.57 8.22 2.03
C ASN A 139 14.31 9.01 1.67
N LYS A 140 13.76 9.76 2.63
CA LYS A 140 12.62 10.66 2.45
C LYS A 140 12.94 11.72 1.40
N ALA A 141 14.07 12.42 1.53
CA ALA A 141 14.49 13.43 0.56
C ALA A 141 14.69 12.85 -0.85
N ALA A 142 15.17 11.60 -0.96
CA ALA A 142 15.30 10.92 -2.24
C ALA A 142 13.94 10.48 -2.83
N ALA A 143 12.98 10.12 -2.00
CA ALA A 143 11.66 9.65 -2.41
C ALA A 143 10.64 10.78 -2.66
N GLU A 144 10.81 11.94 -2.01
CA GLU A 144 9.87 13.05 -2.03
C GLU A 144 9.51 13.55 -3.44
N PRO A 145 10.45 13.68 -4.40
CA PRO A 145 10.09 14.06 -5.77
C PRO A 145 9.18 13.04 -6.46
N ALA A 146 9.44 11.74 -6.27
CA ALA A 146 8.64 10.67 -6.84
C ALA A 146 7.24 10.61 -6.19
N MET A 147 7.16 10.76 -4.87
CA MET A 147 5.90 10.85 -4.13
C MET A 147 5.08 12.07 -4.57
N GLY A 148 5.73 13.23 -4.72
CA GLY A 148 5.09 14.46 -5.21
C GLY A 148 4.52 14.29 -6.62
N MET A 149 5.26 13.64 -7.52
CA MET A 149 4.79 13.33 -8.87
C MET A 149 3.59 12.38 -8.85
N MET A 150 3.65 11.29 -8.07
CA MET A 150 2.51 10.36 -7.93
C MET A 150 1.27 11.07 -7.36
N ASN A 151 1.43 11.90 -6.32
CA ASN A 151 0.34 12.68 -5.74
C ASN A 151 -0.28 13.70 -6.72
N MET A 152 0.48 14.16 -7.71
CA MET A 152 -0.03 15.04 -8.76
C MET A 152 -0.79 14.29 -9.86
N LEU A 153 -0.38 13.05 -10.15
CA LEU A 153 -0.95 12.23 -11.21
C LEU A 153 -2.20 11.46 -10.78
N VAL A 154 -2.34 11.17 -9.49
CA VAL A 154 -3.52 10.49 -8.92
C VAL A 154 -4.54 11.54 -8.48
N ASP A 155 -5.79 11.37 -8.92
CA ASP A 155 -6.92 12.23 -8.55
C ASP A 155 -7.18 12.19 -7.04
N LYS A 156 -7.32 13.38 -6.42
CA LYS A 156 -7.46 13.51 -4.97
C LYS A 156 -8.74 12.87 -4.44
N ASP A 157 -9.86 13.04 -5.15
CA ASP A 157 -11.14 12.44 -4.74
C ASP A 157 -11.02 10.90 -4.75
N SER A 158 -10.27 10.35 -5.70
CA SER A 158 -9.98 8.92 -5.78
C SER A 158 -9.11 8.44 -4.61
N VAL A 159 -8.12 9.23 -4.18
CA VAL A 159 -7.33 8.97 -2.96
C VAL A 159 -8.21 8.99 -1.72
N GLU A 160 -9.11 9.98 -1.59
CA GLU A 160 -10.02 10.07 -0.45
C GLU A 160 -11.00 8.90 -0.39
N ALA A 161 -11.54 8.49 -1.54
CA ALA A 161 -12.41 7.33 -1.64
C ALA A 161 -11.65 6.05 -1.20
N VAL A 162 -10.43 5.83 -1.69
CA VAL A 162 -9.61 4.67 -1.26
C VAL A 162 -9.27 4.73 0.23
N LYS A 163 -8.94 5.91 0.76
CA LYS A 163 -8.65 6.09 2.19
C LYS A 163 -9.84 5.69 3.07
N LYS A 164 -11.07 6.01 2.65
CA LYS A 164 -12.29 5.64 3.39
C LYS A 164 -12.49 4.12 3.47
N HIS A 165 -12.10 3.39 2.43
CA HIS A 165 -12.25 1.93 2.32
C HIS A 165 -10.94 1.17 2.56
N TYR A 166 -9.92 1.82 3.12
CA TYR A 166 -8.55 1.30 3.18
C TYR A 166 -8.46 -0.11 3.78
N ASN A 167 -9.10 -0.32 4.93
CA ASN A 167 -9.07 -1.61 5.64
C ASN A 167 -9.80 -2.72 4.87
N GLU A 168 -10.92 -2.40 4.23
CA GLU A 168 -11.69 -3.36 3.43
C GLU A 168 -10.89 -3.79 2.20
N LEU A 169 -10.24 -2.83 1.54
CA LEU A 169 -9.35 -3.05 0.42
C LEU A 169 -8.17 -3.97 0.82
N LEU A 170 -7.50 -3.69 1.93
CA LEU A 170 -6.41 -4.54 2.43
C LEU A 170 -6.88 -5.97 2.75
N ALA A 171 -8.07 -6.11 3.34
CA ALA A 171 -8.62 -7.41 3.70
C ALA A 171 -8.89 -8.29 2.47
N VAL A 172 -9.48 -7.72 1.41
CA VAL A 172 -9.75 -8.49 0.18
C VAL A 172 -8.47 -8.82 -0.58
N MET A 173 -7.51 -7.89 -0.65
CA MET A 173 -6.22 -8.07 -1.33
C MET A 173 -5.22 -8.97 -0.61
N GLY A 174 -5.58 -9.58 0.53
CA GLY A 174 -4.73 -10.56 1.22
C GLY A 174 -3.67 -9.96 2.14
N ASN A 175 -3.79 -8.68 2.50
CA ASN A 175 -2.96 -8.03 3.53
C ASN A 175 -3.64 -8.07 4.92
N SER A 176 -4.28 -9.19 5.27
CA SER A 176 -4.96 -9.34 6.57
C SER A 176 -4.03 -9.17 7.78
N ASP A 177 -2.73 -9.40 7.60
CA ASP A 177 -1.71 -9.24 8.64
C ASP A 177 -1.29 -7.78 8.85
N ALA A 178 -1.79 -6.83 8.02
CA ALA A 178 -1.58 -5.39 8.16
C ALA A 178 -2.70 -4.68 8.94
N VAL A 179 -3.72 -5.41 9.40
CA VAL A 179 -4.90 -4.88 10.13
C VAL A 179 -4.80 -5.15 11.65
N GLN A 180 -3.61 -5.51 12.15
CA GLN A 180 -3.30 -5.64 13.58
C GLN A 180 -2.23 -4.65 14.00
#